data_AF-A0A848WXK0-F1
#
_entry.id   AF-A0A848WXK0-F1
#
_cell.length_a   1.000
_cell.length_b   1.000
_cell.length_c   1.000
_cell.angle_alpha   90.00
_cell.angle_beta   90.00
_cell.angle_gamma   90.00
#
_symmetry.space_group_name_H-M   'P 1'
#
loop_
_entity.id
_entity.type
_entity.pdbx_description
1 polymer ?
#
loop_
_entity_poly.entity_id
_entity_poly.type
_entity_poly.pdbx_seq_one_letter_code
_entity_poly.pdbx_strand_id
1 'polypeptide(L)'
;MKIQFANRPADQSGFSLVEVLAAVGIIGIIAFLAIPNIVAIKEESERNLAISKAEALNMAISSYIQANGRDIAETDYKSATSENLRYRKLAPYMSFAPTNFDDYKPNGYGLDLPNDLANLTKTVLTDPAGDPIDY
;
A
#
# COMPACT_ATOMS: atom_id res chain seq x y z
N MET A 1 -31.85 -19.12 66.73
CA MET A 1 -31.65 -17.91 65.90
C MET A 1 -31.20 -18.37 64.52
N LYS A 2 -32.09 -18.36 63.51
CA LYS A 2 -31.78 -18.76 62.12
C LYS A 2 -31.75 -17.50 61.27
N ILE A 3 -30.61 -17.18 60.67
CA ILE A 3 -30.47 -16.08 59.71
C ILE A 3 -30.92 -16.62 58.34
N GLN A 4 -31.99 -16.07 57.77
CA GLN A 4 -32.40 -16.34 56.39
C GLN A 4 -31.70 -15.35 55.45
N PHE A 5 -30.93 -15.88 54.49
CA PHE A 5 -30.39 -15.09 53.39
C PHE A 5 -31.47 -14.95 52.32
N ALA A 6 -31.94 -13.73 52.08
CA ALA A 6 -32.87 -13.43 51.00
C ALA A 6 -32.13 -13.49 49.66
N ASN A 7 -32.48 -14.47 48.83
CA ASN A 7 -32.03 -14.55 47.44
C ASN A 7 -32.72 -13.43 46.64
N ARG A 8 -31.98 -12.38 46.28
CA ARG A 8 -32.49 -11.35 45.38
C ARG A 8 -32.45 -11.90 43.95
N PRO A 9 -33.58 -12.01 43.23
CA PRO A 9 -33.53 -12.36 41.82
C PRO A 9 -32.75 -11.26 41.09
N ALA A 10 -31.70 -11.66 40.37
CA ALA A 10 -31.02 -10.76 39.45
C ALA A 10 -31.99 -10.46 38.31
N ASP A 11 -32.33 -9.19 38.12
CA ASP A 11 -33.20 -8.73 37.05
C ASP A 11 -32.50 -8.99 35.71
N GLN A 12 -32.95 -10.01 34.97
CA GLN A 12 -32.46 -10.33 33.64
C GLN A 12 -33.36 -9.65 32.61
N SER A 13 -33.07 -8.39 32.31
CA SER A 13 -33.71 -7.68 31.21
C SER A 13 -33.02 -8.04 29.89
N GLY A 14 -33.77 -8.70 29.00
CA GLY A 14 -33.36 -8.94 27.61
C GLY A 14 -33.73 -7.77 26.69
N PHE A 15 -33.05 -7.64 25.56
CA PHE A 15 -33.37 -6.65 24.54
C PHE A 15 -34.75 -6.90 23.90
N SER A 16 -35.51 -5.84 23.67
CA SER A 16 -36.74 -5.93 22.90
C SER A 16 -36.46 -6.22 21.43
N LEU A 17 -37.34 -6.99 20.79
CA LEU A 17 -37.29 -7.27 19.34
C LEU A 17 -37.29 -5.96 18.53
N VAL A 18 -38.02 -4.95 18.99
CA VAL A 18 -38.09 -3.62 18.34
C VAL A 18 -36.76 -2.89 18.43
N GLU A 19 -36.04 -2.98 19.55
CA GLU A 19 -34.73 -2.33 19.71
C GLU A 19 -33.69 -2.96 18.78
N VAL A 20 -33.69 -4.29 18.66
CA VAL A 20 -32.80 -5.00 17.74
C VAL A 20 -33.11 -4.65 16.28
N LEU A 21 -34.39 -4.59 15.90
CA LEU A 21 -34.81 -4.21 14.54
C LEU A 21 -34.42 -2.77 14.20
N ALA A 22 -34.62 -1.83 15.13
CA ALA A 22 -34.20 -0.45 14.94
C ALA A 22 -32.68 -0.34 14.79
N ALA A 23 -31.91 -1.04 15.63
CA ALA A 23 -30.45 -1.05 15.57
C ALA A 23 -29.92 -1.60 14.23
N VAL A 24 -30.43 -2.76 13.79
CA VAL A 24 -30.02 -3.36 12.50
C VAL A 24 -30.43 -2.46 11.32
N GLY A 25 -31.58 -1.79 11.38
CA GLY A 25 -32.01 -0.84 10.36
C GLY A 25 -31.06 0.35 10.22
N ILE A 26 -30.65 0.96 11.34
CA ILE A 26 -29.71 2.10 11.34
C ILE A 26 -28.33 1.65 10.84
N ILE A 27 -27.82 0.51 11.32
CA ILE A 27 -26.54 -0.05 10.86
C ILE A 27 -26.58 -0.36 9.36
N GLY A 28 -27.69 -0.88 8.85
CA GLY A 28 -27.87 -1.18 7.43
C GLY A 28 -27.76 0.07 6.55
N ILE A 29 -28.40 1.17 6.96
CA ILE A 29 -28.33 2.46 6.24
C ILE A 29 -26.90 3.02 6.25
N ILE A 30 -26.24 3.01 7.41
CA ILE A 30 -24.85 3.49 7.54
C ILE A 30 -23.90 2.65 6.68
N ALA A 31 -24.01 1.33 6.74
CA ALA A 31 -23.17 0.43 5.95
C ALA A 31 -23.37 0.64 4.44
N PHE A 32 -24.62 0.80 4.00
CA PHE A 32 -24.93 1.08 2.61
C PHE A 32 -24.26 2.36 2.08
N LEU A 33 -24.25 3.43 2.88
CA LEU A 33 -23.58 4.69 2.52
C LEU A 33 -22.06 4.63 2.66
N ALA A 34 -21.55 3.89 3.66
CA ALA A 34 -20.12 3.86 3.98
C ALA A 34 -19.30 2.93 3.08
N ILE A 35 -19.82 1.75 2.73
CA ILE A 35 -19.11 0.74 1.93
C ILE A 35 -18.58 1.29 0.60
N PRO A 36 -19.36 1.97 -0.26
CA PRO A 36 -18.85 2.46 -1.54
C PRO A 36 -17.70 3.47 -1.34
N ASN A 37 -17.81 4.33 -0.32
CA ASN A 37 -16.77 5.31 -0.01
C ASN A 37 -15.48 4.64 0.50
N ILE A 38 -15.60 3.63 1.37
CA ILE A 38 -14.44 2.89 1.91
C ILE A 38 -13.68 2.17 0.78
N VAL A 39 -14.40 1.58 -0.19
CA VAL A 39 -13.77 0.91 -1.34
C VAL A 39 -12.99 1.91 -2.18
N ALA A 40 -13.59 3.07 -2.50
CA ALA A 40 -12.91 4.12 -3.26
C ALA A 40 -11.65 4.65 -2.54
N ILE A 41 -11.74 4.92 -1.24
CA ILE A 41 -10.59 5.38 -0.43
C ILE A 41 -9.47 4.34 -0.41
N LYS A 42 -9.82 3.05 -0.34
CA LYS A 42 -8.83 1.97 -0.41
C LYS A 42 -8.11 1.96 -1.76
N GLU A 43 -8.85 2.05 -2.86
CA GLU A 43 -8.25 2.09 -4.20
C GLU A 43 -7.35 3.31 -4.40
N GLU A 44 -7.78 4.48 -3.91
CA GLU A 44 -6.96 5.71 -3.94
C GLU A 44 -5.71 5.56 -3.06
N SER A 45 -5.83 4.97 -1.88
CA SER A 45 -4.70 4.72 -0.99
C SER A 45 -3.67 3.77 -1.62
N GLU A 46 -4.11 2.71 -2.29
CA GLU A 46 -3.21 1.78 -2.99
C GLU A 46 -2.52 2.48 -4.18
N ARG A 47 -3.24 3.31 -4.94
CA ARG A 47 -2.67 4.14 -6.01
C ARG A 47 -1.62 5.10 -5.47
N ASN A 48 -1.92 5.80 -4.38
CA ASN A 48 -1.00 6.76 -3.77
C ASN A 48 0.25 6.07 -3.19
N LEU A 49 0.09 4.88 -2.61
CA LEU A 49 1.20 4.04 -2.20
C LEU A 49 2.08 3.66 -3.41
N ALA A 50 1.46 3.29 -4.53
CA ALA A 50 2.17 2.93 -5.75
C ALA A 50 2.99 4.10 -6.32
N ILE A 51 2.39 5.29 -6.39
CA ILE A 51 3.06 6.53 -6.77
C ILE A 51 4.24 6.81 -5.84
N SER A 52 4.02 6.79 -4.52
CA SER A 52 5.09 7.04 -3.54
C SER A 52 6.26 6.06 -3.68
N LYS A 53 5.97 4.79 -3.96
CA LYS A 53 7.02 3.79 -4.22
C LYS A 53 7.80 4.05 -5.51
N ALA A 54 7.13 4.50 -6.58
CA ALA A 54 7.76 4.87 -7.84
C ALA A 54 8.66 6.11 -7.68
N GLU A 55 8.18 7.13 -6.97
CA GLU A 55 8.98 8.31 -6.60
C GLU A 55 10.20 7.95 -5.77
N ALA A 56 10.05 7.05 -4.79
CA ALA A 56 11.16 6.55 -3.99
C ALA A 56 12.23 5.85 -4.85
N LEU A 57 11.84 5.14 -5.91
CA LEU A 57 12.79 4.56 -6.87
C LEU A 57 13.49 5.66 -7.69
N ASN A 58 12.76 6.67 -8.15
CA ASN A 58 13.36 7.81 -8.88
C ASN A 58 14.36 8.57 -8.01
N MET A 59 14.05 8.77 -6.73
CA MET A 59 14.98 9.35 -5.76
C MET A 59 16.20 8.45 -5.54
N ALA A 60 16.01 7.14 -5.40
CA ALA A 60 17.11 6.20 -5.25
C ALA A 60 18.04 6.17 -6.47
N ILE A 61 17.49 6.27 -7.69
CA ILE A 61 18.27 6.42 -8.93
C ILE A 61 19.10 7.70 -8.88
N SER A 62 18.49 8.82 -8.52
CA SER A 62 19.19 10.10 -8.38
C SER A 62 20.31 10.03 -7.34
N SER A 63 20.07 9.43 -6.18
CA SER A 63 21.06 9.24 -5.12
C SER A 63 22.19 8.28 -5.55
N TYR A 64 21.87 7.22 -6.27
CA TYR A 64 22.85 6.28 -6.82
C TYR A 64 23.80 6.96 -7.81
N ILE A 65 23.25 7.79 -8.72
CA ILE A 65 24.02 8.59 -9.67
C ILE A 65 24.91 9.60 -8.94
N GLN A 66 24.37 10.28 -7.93
CA GLN A 66 25.12 11.27 -7.14
C GLN A 66 26.27 10.61 -6.36
N ALA A 67 26.08 9.41 -5.83
CA ALA A 67 27.08 8.71 -5.03
C ALA A 67 28.22 8.11 -5.87
N ASN A 68 27.93 7.61 -7.07
CA ASN A 68 28.92 6.89 -7.90
C ASN A 68 29.49 7.74 -9.04
N GLY A 69 28.88 8.90 -9.34
CA GLY A 69 29.17 9.68 -10.54
C GLY A 69 28.43 9.13 -11.76
N ARG A 70 28.00 10.03 -12.65
CA ARG A 70 27.07 9.72 -13.75
C ARG A 70 27.55 8.59 -14.67
N ASP A 71 28.77 8.67 -15.18
CA ASP A 71 29.24 7.73 -16.21
C ASP A 71 29.45 6.32 -15.66
N ILE A 72 29.95 6.22 -14.42
CA ILE A 72 30.15 4.94 -13.72
C ILE A 72 28.80 4.33 -13.37
N ALA A 73 27.89 5.13 -12.78
CA ALA A 73 26.55 4.70 -12.42
C ALA A 73 25.77 4.20 -13.66
N GLU A 74 25.82 4.92 -14.77
CA GLU A 74 25.15 4.50 -16.00
C GLU A 74 25.71 3.17 -16.53
N THR A 75 27.04 3.04 -16.60
CA THR A 75 27.70 1.84 -17.11
C THR A 75 27.39 0.63 -16.22
N ASP A 76 27.52 0.79 -14.90
CA ASP A 76 27.26 -0.26 -13.93
C ASP A 76 25.77 -0.65 -13.90
N TYR A 77 24.86 0.31 -13.96
CA TYR A 77 23.42 0.07 -14.03
C TYR A 77 23.00 -0.65 -15.32
N LYS A 78 23.53 -0.22 -16.47
CA LYS A 78 23.27 -0.83 -17.78
C LYS A 78 23.85 -2.24 -17.89
N SER A 79 24.93 -2.54 -17.17
CA SER A 79 25.53 -3.88 -17.12
C SER A 79 24.61 -4.93 -16.47
N ALA A 80 23.63 -4.50 -15.68
CA ALA A 80 22.65 -5.40 -15.08
C ALA A 80 21.64 -5.88 -16.14
N THR A 81 21.71 -7.17 -16.45
CA THR A 81 20.90 -7.85 -17.48
C THR A 81 19.47 -8.18 -17.03
N SER A 82 19.14 -7.94 -15.76
CA SER A 82 17.82 -8.20 -15.21
C SER A 82 17.39 -7.05 -14.31
N GLU A 83 16.09 -6.78 -14.29
CA GLU A 83 15.51 -5.72 -13.48
C GLU A 83 15.79 -5.88 -11.99
N ASN A 84 15.75 -7.12 -11.48
CA ASN A 84 16.11 -7.41 -10.09
C ASN A 84 17.57 -7.04 -9.77
N LEU A 85 18.49 -7.21 -10.72
CA LEU A 85 19.88 -6.80 -10.53
C LEU A 85 20.04 -5.28 -10.52
N ARG A 86 19.26 -4.56 -11.34
CA ARG A 86 19.19 -3.09 -11.30
C ARG A 86 18.62 -2.61 -9.97
N TYR A 87 17.52 -3.22 -9.53
CA TYR A 87 16.90 -2.94 -8.25
C TYR A 87 17.88 -3.13 -7.08
N ARG A 88 18.65 -4.22 -7.06
CA ARG A 88 19.67 -4.47 -6.03
C ARG A 88 20.74 -3.38 -5.95
N LYS A 89 21.04 -2.68 -7.05
CA LYS A 89 21.97 -1.52 -7.04
C LYS A 89 21.34 -0.28 -6.40
N LEU A 90 20.02 -0.12 -6.54
CA LEU A 90 19.25 0.98 -5.97
C LEU A 90 18.87 0.75 -4.50
N ALA A 91 18.71 -0.52 -4.09
CA ALA A 91 18.28 -0.91 -2.76
C ALA A 91 19.03 -0.22 -1.59
N PRO A 92 20.36 0.00 -1.63
CA PRO A 92 21.08 0.70 -0.56
C PRO A 92 20.68 2.19 -0.39
N TYR A 93 20.08 2.78 -1.41
CA TYR A 93 19.66 4.19 -1.44
C TYR A 93 18.18 4.38 -1.07
N MET A 94 17.52 3.32 -0.61
CA MET A 94 16.13 3.31 -0.20
C MET A 94 16.04 3.02 1.30
N SER A 95 15.09 3.64 2.01
CA SER A 95 14.98 3.44 3.47
C SER A 95 14.54 2.02 3.84
N PHE A 96 13.78 1.34 2.98
CA PHE A 96 13.30 -0.03 3.18
C PHE A 96 13.15 -0.73 1.82
N ALA A 97 14.18 -1.48 1.42
CA ALA A 97 14.17 -2.26 0.18
C ALA A 97 14.14 -3.77 0.50
N PRO A 98 13.09 -4.53 0.09
CA PRO A 98 13.12 -5.99 0.12
C PRO A 98 14.22 -6.57 -0.79
N THR A 99 14.43 -7.88 -0.71
CA THR A 99 15.51 -8.54 -1.46
C THR A 99 15.22 -8.61 -2.96
N ASN A 100 13.96 -8.78 -3.34
CA ASN A 100 13.53 -8.88 -4.73
C ASN A 100 12.72 -7.68 -5.14
N PHE A 101 12.83 -7.30 -6.42
CA PHE A 101 12.04 -6.22 -6.97
C PHE A 101 10.53 -6.50 -6.95
N ASP A 102 10.13 -7.76 -7.14
CA ASP A 102 8.70 -8.14 -7.12
C ASP A 102 8.06 -7.94 -5.75
N ASP A 103 8.81 -8.16 -4.66
CA ASP A 103 8.33 -7.90 -3.29
C ASP A 103 8.18 -6.40 -2.99
N TYR A 104 8.83 -5.54 -3.79
CA TYR A 104 8.70 -4.09 -3.67
C TYR A 104 7.43 -3.57 -4.34
N LYS A 105 6.92 -4.25 -5.37
CA LYS A 105 5.77 -3.80 -6.17
C LYS A 105 4.48 -3.76 -5.33
N PRO A 106 3.67 -2.69 -5.42
CA PRO A 106 2.35 -2.64 -4.82
C PRO A 106 1.42 -3.67 -5.49
N ASN A 107 0.45 -4.19 -4.73
CA ASN A 107 -0.45 -5.24 -5.23
C ASN A 107 -1.25 -4.75 -6.46
N GLY A 108 -1.12 -5.46 -7.58
CA GLY A 108 -1.81 -5.14 -8.82
C GLY A 108 -1.21 -3.98 -9.61
N TYR A 109 -0.20 -3.28 -9.11
CA TYR A 109 0.48 -2.21 -9.85
C TYR A 109 1.80 -2.73 -10.45
N GLY A 110 2.05 -2.35 -11.70
CA GLY A 110 3.34 -2.56 -12.36
C GLY A 110 4.31 -1.44 -12.01
N LEU A 111 5.57 -1.78 -11.78
CA LEU A 111 6.66 -0.81 -11.72
C LEU A 111 7.75 -1.33 -12.64
N ASP A 112 8.15 -0.52 -13.62
CA ASP A 112 9.27 -0.82 -14.52
C ASP A 112 10.40 0.18 -14.31
N LEU A 113 11.59 -0.36 -14.06
CA LEU A 113 12.81 0.42 -13.97
C LEU A 113 13.32 0.80 -15.37
N PRO A 114 13.89 2.01 -15.53
CA PRO A 114 14.47 2.41 -16.81
C PRO A 114 15.59 1.45 -17.25
N ASN A 115 15.79 1.33 -18.56
CA ASN A 115 16.82 0.44 -19.11
C ASN A 115 18.22 1.04 -19.09
N ASP A 116 18.29 2.36 -19.03
CA ASP A 116 19.50 3.15 -18.93
C ASP A 116 19.24 4.40 -18.11
N LEU A 117 20.31 5.02 -17.61
CA LEU A 117 20.26 6.27 -16.86
C LEU A 117 20.72 7.47 -17.70
N ALA A 118 20.99 7.26 -19.00
CA ALA A 118 21.57 8.28 -19.87
C ALA A 118 20.63 9.48 -20.02
N ASN A 119 19.33 9.20 -20.13
CA ASN A 119 18.28 10.19 -20.35
C ASN A 119 17.47 10.54 -19.08
N LEU A 120 17.84 9.97 -17.91
CA LEU A 120 17.12 10.15 -16.64
C LEU A 120 15.59 9.98 -16.77
N THR A 121 15.16 8.94 -17.49
CA THR A 121 13.75 8.62 -17.62
C THR A 121 13.19 8.15 -16.28
N LYS A 122 12.01 8.66 -15.90
CA LYS A 122 11.29 8.21 -14.71
C LYS A 122 10.97 6.71 -14.81
N THR A 123 10.85 6.06 -13.65
CA THR A 123 10.27 4.71 -13.58
C THR A 123 8.84 4.71 -14.10
N VAL A 124 8.44 3.69 -14.84
CA VAL A 124 7.08 3.59 -15.36
C VAL A 124 6.23 2.93 -14.29
N LEU A 125 5.16 3.61 -13.89
CA LEU A 125 4.13 3.06 -13.01
C LEU A 125 2.94 2.66 -13.87
N THR A 126 2.47 1.43 -13.71
CA THR A 126 1.33 0.89 -14.46
C THR A 126 0.23 0.51 -13.49
N ASP A 127 -1.01 0.86 -13.82
CA ASP A 127 -2.16 0.51 -13.03
C ASP A 127 -2.57 -0.98 -13.20
N PRO A 128 -3.54 -1.49 -12.41
CA PRO A 128 -4.00 -2.87 -12.56
C PRO A 128 -4.66 -3.21 -13.91
N ALA A 129 -5.04 -2.23 -14.71
CA ALA A 129 -5.56 -2.42 -16.06
C ALA A 129 -4.45 -2.50 -17.12
N GLY A 130 -3.21 -2.15 -16.76
CA GLY A 130 -2.08 -2.12 -17.69
C GLY A 130 -1.81 -0.71 -18.26
N ASP A 131 -2.51 0.32 -17.80
CA ASP A 131 -2.35 1.69 -18.28
C ASP A 131 -1.24 2.43 -17.51
N PRO A 132 -0.35 3.16 -18.20
CA PRO A 132 0.69 3.95 -17.55
C PRO A 132 0.07 5.12 -16.77
N ILE A 133 0.53 5.30 -15.53
CA ILE A 133 0.17 6.41 -14.66
C ILE A 133 1.28 7.47 -14.76
N ASP A 134 0.91 8.71 -15.08
CA ASP A 134 1.80 9.85 -14.93
C ASP A 134 1.75 10.36 -13.48
N TYR A 135 2.93 10.61 -12.90
CA TYR A 135 3.11 11.01 -11.52
C TYR A 135 4.37 11.88 -11.37
#